data_AF-A0A316UPL9-F1
#
_entry.id   AF-A0A316UPL9-F1
#
_cell.length_a   1.000
_cell.length_b   1.000
_cell.length_c   1.000
_cell.angle_alpha   90.00
_cell.angle_beta   90.00
_cell.angle_gamma   90.00
#
_symmetry.space_group_name_H-M   'P 1'
#
loop_
_entity.id
_entity.type
_entity.pdbx_description
1 polymer ?
#
loop_
_entity_poly.entity_id
_entity_poly.type
_entity_poly.pdbx_seq_one_letter_code
_entity_poly.pdbx_strand_id
1 'polypeptide(L)'
;MAEQAFQGSLLRLVILCSTGLSSFAQSSEDFDPSSLHIVSSHASAPPHAAFNKLRSQLRNDALALVTDAAKRATNLSLALKKSAKQQQSDTEAGGSSSTSPLSGLDAASIAAAQQQIDAFTNDVLPKLFFIWGKAMKERGVYIQEDEQMDDKSKASSGSDQDASASATQSRKELEELAKSMGGQVMTASELGLPSSQQLRKLPGLGVGSTWTRALRTHVQAVSTAIAQLGEACMDERTKKAVKAAKIARERREGGAAMTASEEATPQAARTPAAMRQQCLSRTAAVWEACDEASKTLPMDNVAAVRTRWAQRRALMEDGEREMSEEAEGQPSGNSTAAEQDDEFGLSALGGLDERDRQLLGKVLPLIRLGRLLHDRTGELCLTDGEALKLDVDELDECAEAVATAQDDLVAAVLYDERPEREDDEDEESDQEGWDRSAVAEDYLMAAQRLVEASAGKEKAMVALQEMRRLYEGIPKEEWVGGDALEEGDDDEDEE
;
A
#
# COMPACT_ATOMS: atom_id res chain seq x y z
N MET A 1 -23.88 -31.27 -20.41
CA MET A 1 -24.20 -29.88 -20.83
C MET A 1 -24.27 -28.94 -19.64
N ALA A 2 -25.11 -29.17 -18.62
CA ALA A 2 -25.20 -28.27 -17.45
C ALA A 2 -23.87 -28.06 -16.71
N GLU A 3 -23.11 -29.13 -16.46
CA GLU A 3 -21.79 -29.04 -15.84
C GLU A 3 -20.77 -28.25 -16.66
N GLN A 4 -20.77 -28.40 -17.99
CA GLN A 4 -19.89 -27.63 -18.87
C GLN A 4 -20.23 -26.14 -18.85
N ALA A 5 -21.52 -25.80 -18.81
CA ALA A 5 -21.95 -24.40 -18.66
C ALA A 5 -21.48 -23.82 -17.32
N PHE A 6 -21.57 -24.61 -16.25
CA PHE A 6 -21.08 -24.22 -14.92
C PHE A 6 -19.58 -23.99 -14.88
N GLN A 7 -18.78 -24.90 -15.41
CA GLN A 7 -17.33 -24.69 -15.53
C GLN A 7 -16.99 -23.46 -16.40
N GLY A 8 -17.78 -23.20 -17.45
CA GLY A 8 -17.66 -21.99 -18.27
C GLY A 8 -17.94 -20.70 -17.48
N SER A 9 -18.96 -20.67 -16.63
CA SER A 9 -19.25 -19.50 -15.78
C SER A 9 -18.20 -19.32 -14.68
N LEU A 10 -17.70 -20.40 -14.06
CA LEU A 10 -16.59 -20.33 -13.11
C LEU A 10 -15.34 -19.73 -13.76
N LEU A 11 -15.00 -20.16 -14.98
CA LEU A 11 -13.86 -19.63 -15.71
C LEU A 11 -14.01 -18.13 -15.94
N ARG A 12 -15.20 -17.67 -16.36
CA ARG A 12 -15.49 -16.24 -16.51
C ARG A 12 -15.38 -15.48 -15.21
N LEU A 13 -15.90 -16.04 -14.11
CA LEU A 13 -15.82 -15.45 -12.77
C LEU A 13 -14.36 -15.21 -12.36
N VAL A 14 -13.51 -16.24 -12.46
CA VAL A 14 -12.10 -16.13 -12.06
C VAL A 14 -11.35 -15.17 -12.97
N ILE A 15 -11.58 -15.22 -14.29
CA ILE A 15 -10.99 -14.25 -15.22
C ILE A 15 -11.41 -12.83 -14.83
N LEU A 16 -12.69 -12.58 -14.56
CA LEU A 16 -13.20 -11.27 -14.14
C LEU A 16 -12.50 -10.79 -12.87
N CYS A 17 -12.37 -11.66 -11.85
CA CYS A 17 -11.63 -11.34 -10.64
C CYS A 17 -10.17 -11.00 -10.95
N SER A 18 -9.45 -11.83 -11.72
CA SER A 18 -8.05 -11.57 -12.07
C SER A 18 -7.88 -10.28 -12.88
N THR A 19 -8.77 -9.99 -13.83
CA THR A 19 -8.72 -8.74 -14.61
C THR A 19 -9.01 -7.53 -13.72
N GLY A 20 -10.02 -7.63 -12.86
CA GLY A 20 -10.37 -6.58 -11.91
C GLY A 20 -9.22 -6.31 -10.95
N LEU A 21 -8.69 -7.36 -10.31
CA LEU A 21 -7.55 -7.33 -9.37
C LEU A 21 -6.32 -6.65 -9.97
N SER A 22 -5.98 -6.94 -11.22
CA SER A 22 -4.84 -6.26 -11.87
C SER A 22 -5.11 -4.80 -12.20
N SER A 23 -6.35 -4.40 -12.47
CA SER A 23 -6.69 -2.98 -12.59
C SER A 23 -6.48 -2.22 -11.27
N PHE A 24 -6.54 -2.90 -10.12
CA PHE A 24 -6.13 -2.28 -8.85
C PHE A 24 -4.62 -2.04 -8.82
N ALA A 25 -3.81 -3.03 -9.19
CA ALA A 25 -2.34 -2.92 -9.13
C ALA A 25 -1.81 -1.73 -9.95
N GLN A 26 -2.30 -1.57 -11.18
CA GLN A 26 -1.89 -0.47 -12.07
C GLN A 26 -2.24 0.93 -11.52
N SER A 27 -3.25 1.03 -10.66
CA SER A 27 -3.72 2.31 -10.14
C SER A 27 -2.95 2.81 -8.90
N SER A 28 -2.05 2.00 -8.33
CA SER A 28 -1.30 2.35 -7.12
C SER A 28 -0.07 3.21 -7.41
N GLU A 29 0.62 2.95 -8.52
CA GLU A 29 1.96 3.49 -8.80
C GLU A 29 1.91 4.68 -9.76
N ASP A 30 1.03 4.64 -10.75
CA ASP A 30 0.92 5.71 -11.74
C ASP A 30 -0.18 6.71 -11.36
N PHE A 31 0.23 7.88 -10.87
CA PHE A 31 -0.65 9.05 -10.80
C PHE A 31 -1.01 9.48 -12.23
N ASP A 32 -2.13 8.97 -12.75
CA ASP A 32 -2.66 9.44 -14.03
C ASP A 32 -3.53 10.69 -13.80
N PRO A 33 -3.05 11.91 -14.15
CA PRO A 33 -3.79 13.14 -13.97
C PRO A 33 -5.09 13.18 -14.79
N SER A 34 -5.19 12.38 -15.87
CA SER A 34 -6.39 12.32 -16.70
C SER A 34 -7.58 11.64 -16.00
N SER A 35 -7.32 10.90 -14.92
CA SER A 35 -8.35 10.22 -14.11
C SER A 35 -8.95 11.10 -13.02
N LEU A 36 -8.40 12.30 -12.79
CA LEU A 36 -8.77 13.18 -11.68
C LEU A 36 -9.99 14.04 -11.99
N HIS A 37 -10.75 14.36 -10.94
CA HIS A 37 -11.83 15.33 -11.03
C HIS A 37 -11.27 16.76 -11.01
N ILE A 38 -10.95 17.26 -12.21
CA ILE A 38 -10.45 18.62 -12.42
C ILE A 38 -11.63 19.60 -12.58
N VAL A 39 -11.65 20.63 -11.74
CA VAL A 39 -12.60 21.74 -11.82
C VAL A 39 -11.91 22.89 -12.54
N SER A 40 -12.56 23.43 -13.57
CA SER A 40 -12.09 24.64 -14.25
C SER A 40 -11.99 25.80 -13.26
N SER A 41 -10.94 26.61 -13.35
CA SER A 41 -10.67 27.80 -12.52
C SER A 41 -11.86 28.76 -12.41
N HIS A 42 -12.77 28.76 -13.40
CA HIS A 42 -13.96 29.62 -13.44
C HIS A 42 -15.24 29.00 -12.87
N ALA A 43 -15.24 27.69 -12.56
CA ALA A 43 -16.41 27.02 -11.99
C ALA A 43 -16.38 27.10 -10.45
N SER A 44 -17.54 27.37 -9.83
CA SER A 44 -17.65 27.29 -8.37
C SER A 44 -17.39 25.86 -7.91
N ALA A 45 -16.47 25.70 -6.94
CA ALA A 45 -16.16 24.40 -6.36
C ALA A 45 -17.44 23.72 -5.81
N PRO A 46 -17.59 22.39 -5.97
CA PRO A 46 -18.72 21.69 -5.39
C PRO A 46 -18.74 21.82 -3.86
N PRO A 47 -19.93 21.89 -3.22
CA PRO A 47 -20.01 22.00 -1.76
C PRO A 47 -19.54 20.70 -1.08
N HIS A 48 -18.83 20.81 0.06
CA HIS A 48 -18.38 19.65 0.86
C HIS A 48 -19.50 18.65 1.19
N ALA A 49 -20.73 19.14 1.41
CA ALA A 49 -21.88 18.30 1.69
C ALA A 49 -22.20 17.29 0.57
N ALA A 50 -21.88 17.62 -0.70
CA ALA A 50 -22.07 16.71 -1.82
C ALA A 50 -21.11 15.50 -1.73
N PHE A 51 -19.84 15.73 -1.40
CA PHE A 51 -18.85 14.66 -1.23
C PHE A 51 -19.11 13.79 -0.01
N ASN A 52 -19.57 14.39 1.11
CA ASN A 52 -19.97 13.60 2.28
C ASN A 52 -21.17 12.69 1.99
N LYS A 53 -22.15 13.19 1.22
CA LYS A 53 -23.28 12.39 0.76
C LYS A 53 -22.83 11.26 -0.18
N LEU A 54 -21.96 11.58 -1.13
CA LEU A 54 -21.41 10.58 -2.04
C LEU A 54 -20.65 9.50 -1.30
N ARG A 55 -19.73 9.87 -0.40
CA ARG A 55 -18.96 8.92 0.41
C ARG A 55 -19.88 7.99 1.20
N SER A 56 -20.88 8.56 1.87
CA SER A 56 -21.89 7.78 2.61
C SER A 56 -22.64 6.81 1.70
N GLN A 57 -23.01 7.25 0.49
CA GLN A 57 -23.67 6.40 -0.50
C GLN A 57 -22.74 5.26 -0.96
N LEU A 58 -21.51 5.58 -1.39
CA LEU A 58 -20.53 4.59 -1.84
C LEU A 58 -20.26 3.55 -0.76
N ARG A 59 -20.12 4.00 0.49
CA ARG A 59 -19.96 3.12 1.64
C ARG A 59 -21.15 2.17 1.81
N ASN A 60 -22.36 2.71 1.85
CA ASN A 60 -23.57 1.91 2.06
C ASN A 60 -23.81 0.92 0.91
N ASP A 61 -23.56 1.34 -0.33
CA ASP A 61 -23.65 0.49 -1.51
C ASP A 61 -22.60 -0.64 -1.46
N ALA A 62 -21.36 -0.33 -1.06
CA ALA A 62 -20.31 -1.33 -0.87
C ALA A 62 -20.71 -2.36 0.19
N LEU A 63 -21.18 -1.91 1.36
CA LEU A 63 -21.62 -2.80 2.44
C LEU A 63 -22.82 -3.67 2.04
N ALA A 64 -23.75 -3.13 1.26
CA ALA A 64 -24.87 -3.89 0.73
C ALA A 64 -24.40 -5.01 -0.23
N LEU A 65 -23.43 -4.72 -1.10
CA LEU A 65 -22.86 -5.70 -2.02
C LEU A 65 -22.02 -6.76 -1.31
N VAL A 66 -21.24 -6.37 -0.31
CA VAL A 66 -20.48 -7.29 0.54
C VAL A 66 -21.43 -8.24 1.30
N THR A 67 -22.53 -7.71 1.83
CA THR A 67 -23.59 -8.52 2.45
C THR A 67 -24.25 -9.46 1.44
N ASP A 68 -24.49 -9.01 0.19
CA ASP A 68 -25.01 -9.90 -0.86
C ASP A 68 -23.99 -10.98 -1.21
N ALA A 69 -22.70 -10.65 -1.32
CA ALA A 69 -21.62 -11.60 -1.60
C ALA A 69 -21.60 -12.75 -0.57
N ALA A 70 -21.69 -12.44 0.72
CA ALA A 70 -21.76 -13.43 1.79
C ALA A 70 -23.00 -14.35 1.67
N LYS A 71 -24.17 -13.77 1.32
CA LYS A 71 -25.40 -14.54 1.06
C LYS A 71 -25.25 -15.46 -0.14
N ARG A 72 -24.67 -14.96 -1.25
CA ARG A 72 -24.41 -15.77 -2.47
C ARG A 72 -23.45 -16.91 -2.18
N ALA A 73 -22.38 -16.68 -1.41
CA ALA A 73 -21.42 -17.70 -1.03
C ALA A 73 -22.09 -18.81 -0.19
N THR A 74 -22.95 -18.42 0.76
CA THR A 74 -23.76 -19.36 1.55
C THR A 74 -24.69 -20.20 0.67
N ASN A 75 -25.44 -19.54 -0.21
CA ASN A 75 -26.36 -20.22 -1.11
C ASN A 75 -25.63 -21.16 -2.08
N LEU A 76 -24.43 -20.79 -2.54
CA LEU A 76 -23.58 -21.65 -3.35
C LEU A 76 -23.17 -22.90 -2.56
N SER A 77 -22.68 -22.74 -1.33
CA SER A 77 -22.35 -23.86 -0.46
C SER A 77 -23.53 -24.80 -0.20
N LEU A 78 -24.73 -24.24 -0.01
CA LEU A 78 -25.95 -25.03 0.15
C LEU A 78 -26.31 -25.80 -1.14
N ALA A 79 -26.17 -25.17 -2.31
CA ALA A 79 -26.42 -25.80 -3.60
C ALA A 79 -25.40 -26.91 -3.93
N LEU A 80 -24.18 -26.84 -3.39
CA LEU A 80 -23.15 -27.87 -3.57
C LEU A 80 -23.30 -29.05 -2.59
N LYS A 81 -24.27 -29.00 -1.66
CA LYS A 81 -24.54 -30.08 -0.71
C LYS A 81 -25.31 -31.21 -1.39
N LYS A 82 -24.86 -32.47 -1.21
CA LYS A 82 -25.61 -33.63 -1.68
C LYS A 82 -26.99 -33.71 -1.00
N SER A 83 -28.02 -34.00 -1.79
CA SER A 83 -29.35 -34.32 -1.27
C SER A 83 -29.32 -35.63 -0.47
N ALA A 84 -30.04 -35.67 0.66
CA ALA A 84 -30.09 -36.83 1.55
C ALA A 84 -30.56 -38.12 0.84
N LYS A 85 -31.39 -38.00 -0.21
CA LYS A 85 -31.84 -39.15 -1.03
C LYS A 85 -30.71 -39.78 -1.86
N GLN A 86 -29.66 -39.03 -2.17
CA GLN A 86 -28.56 -39.47 -3.05
C GLN A 86 -27.39 -40.07 -2.24
N GLN A 87 -27.31 -39.80 -0.94
CA GLN A 87 -26.29 -40.40 -0.07
C GLN A 87 -26.45 -41.92 0.12
N GLN A 88 -27.66 -42.47 -0.07
CA GLN A 88 -27.93 -43.90 0.06
C GLN A 88 -27.59 -44.72 -1.19
N SER A 89 -27.49 -44.10 -2.38
CA SER A 89 -27.25 -44.81 -3.64
C SER A 89 -25.77 -44.93 -4.03
N ASP A 90 -24.89 -44.13 -3.42
CA ASP A 90 -23.46 -44.07 -3.78
C ASP A 90 -22.59 -45.14 -3.07
N THR A 91 -23.15 -45.94 -2.16
CA THR A 91 -22.40 -46.96 -1.42
C THR A 91 -22.09 -48.21 -2.26
N GLU A 92 -22.73 -48.39 -3.43
CA GLU A 92 -22.63 -49.63 -4.22
C GLU A 92 -21.99 -49.46 -5.62
N ALA A 93 -21.83 -48.24 -6.14
CA ALA A 93 -21.33 -47.99 -7.50
C ALA A 93 -19.86 -47.53 -7.51
N GLY A 94 -18.95 -48.47 -7.26
CA GLY A 94 -17.52 -48.27 -7.48
C GLY A 94 -17.18 -48.25 -8.97
N GLY A 95 -17.13 -47.06 -9.58
CA GLY A 95 -16.54 -46.91 -10.92
C GLY A 95 -17.12 -45.77 -11.74
N SER A 96 -16.57 -44.56 -11.59
CA SER A 96 -16.55 -43.57 -12.67
C SER A 96 -15.59 -42.42 -12.34
N SER A 97 -14.79 -42.03 -13.33
CA SER A 97 -13.51 -41.31 -13.25
C SER A 97 -13.62 -39.78 -13.38
N SER A 98 -14.76 -39.16 -13.07
CA SER A 98 -14.89 -37.70 -13.08
C SER A 98 -14.65 -37.10 -11.69
N THR A 99 -13.44 -36.59 -11.50
CA THR A 99 -13.02 -35.83 -10.30
C THR A 99 -13.57 -34.40 -10.37
N SER A 100 -14.90 -34.25 -10.36
CA SER A 100 -15.58 -32.96 -10.32
C SER A 100 -16.29 -32.78 -8.97
N PRO A 101 -16.28 -31.56 -8.37
CA PRO A 101 -17.05 -31.29 -7.16
C PRO A 101 -18.57 -31.46 -7.37
N LEU A 102 -19.02 -31.41 -8.62
CA LEU A 102 -20.42 -31.56 -9.00
C LEU A 102 -20.88 -33.03 -9.12
N SER A 103 -19.95 -34.00 -9.07
CA SER A 103 -20.27 -35.42 -9.24
C SER A 103 -21.28 -35.91 -8.17
N GLY A 104 -22.46 -36.31 -8.62
CA GLY A 104 -23.56 -36.78 -7.77
C GLY A 104 -24.51 -35.70 -7.24
N LEU A 105 -24.47 -34.48 -7.80
CA LEU A 105 -25.51 -33.47 -7.58
C LEU A 105 -26.65 -33.62 -8.59
N ASP A 106 -27.87 -33.30 -8.17
CA ASP A 106 -29.02 -33.23 -9.06
C ASP A 106 -29.01 -31.95 -9.92
N ALA A 107 -29.80 -31.96 -11.00
CA ALA A 107 -29.83 -30.84 -11.95
C ALA A 107 -30.33 -29.52 -11.35
N ALA A 108 -31.22 -29.55 -10.34
CA ALA A 108 -31.70 -28.35 -9.69
C ALA A 108 -30.62 -27.72 -8.80
N SER A 109 -29.85 -28.55 -8.08
CA SER A 109 -28.67 -28.12 -7.32
C SER A 109 -27.62 -27.46 -8.21
N ILE A 110 -27.32 -28.05 -9.38
CA ILE A 110 -26.40 -27.45 -10.36
C ILE A 110 -26.94 -26.12 -10.90
N ALA A 111 -28.23 -26.03 -11.21
CA ALA A 111 -28.85 -24.79 -11.67
C ALA A 111 -28.86 -23.70 -10.59
N ALA A 112 -29.08 -24.06 -9.33
CA ALA A 112 -29.02 -23.12 -8.21
C ALA A 112 -27.59 -22.61 -7.97
N ALA A 113 -26.59 -23.49 -8.06
CA ALA A 113 -25.18 -23.11 -7.98
C ALA A 113 -24.79 -22.17 -9.13
N GLN A 114 -25.18 -22.52 -10.35
CA GLN A 114 -25.00 -21.69 -11.55
C GLN A 114 -25.56 -20.27 -11.34
N GLN A 115 -26.78 -20.16 -10.80
CA GLN A 115 -27.40 -18.87 -10.54
C GLN A 115 -26.59 -18.01 -9.57
N GLN A 116 -25.95 -18.60 -8.55
CA GLN A 116 -25.10 -17.84 -7.62
C GLN A 116 -23.81 -17.35 -8.30
N ILE A 117 -23.19 -18.19 -9.14
CA ILE A 117 -21.99 -17.81 -9.92
C ILE A 117 -22.32 -16.68 -10.91
N ASP A 118 -23.46 -16.77 -11.59
CA ASP A 118 -23.90 -15.72 -12.51
C ASP A 118 -24.23 -14.42 -11.77
N ALA A 119 -24.76 -14.50 -10.53
CA ALA A 119 -24.97 -13.32 -9.69
C ALA A 119 -23.63 -12.67 -9.26
N PHE A 120 -22.63 -13.46 -8.88
CA PHE A 120 -21.30 -12.92 -8.62
C PHE A 120 -20.70 -12.21 -9.84
N THR A 121 -20.80 -12.86 -11.01
CA THR A 121 -20.17 -12.41 -12.25
C THR A 121 -20.84 -11.17 -12.85
N ASN A 122 -22.17 -11.13 -12.85
CA ASN A 122 -22.92 -10.08 -13.57
C ASN A 122 -23.38 -8.93 -12.67
N ASP A 123 -23.37 -9.12 -11.35
CA ASP A 123 -23.95 -8.15 -10.41
C ASP A 123 -22.93 -7.71 -9.35
N VAL A 124 -22.51 -8.62 -8.47
CA VAL A 124 -21.72 -8.27 -7.28
C VAL A 124 -20.35 -7.69 -7.64
N LEU A 125 -19.54 -8.42 -8.41
CA LEU A 125 -18.16 -8.00 -8.71
C LEU A 125 -18.10 -6.74 -9.58
N PRO A 126 -18.85 -6.64 -10.70
CA PRO A 126 -18.82 -5.42 -11.51
C PRO A 126 -19.23 -4.17 -10.72
N LYS A 127 -20.22 -4.29 -9.83
CA LYS A 127 -20.64 -3.17 -8.99
C LYS A 127 -19.62 -2.80 -7.92
N LEU A 128 -18.97 -3.79 -7.28
CA LEU A 128 -17.87 -3.53 -6.34
C LEU A 128 -16.70 -2.81 -7.02
N PHE A 129 -16.28 -3.29 -8.20
CA PHE A 129 -15.24 -2.64 -8.99
C PHE A 129 -15.65 -1.25 -9.46
N PHE A 130 -16.91 -1.05 -9.84
CA PHE A 130 -17.43 0.27 -10.18
C PHE A 130 -17.41 1.24 -9.00
N ILE A 131 -17.85 0.82 -7.81
CA ILE A 131 -17.85 1.65 -6.60
C ILE A 131 -16.43 2.08 -6.25
N TRP A 132 -15.48 1.14 -6.26
CA TRP A 132 -14.07 1.46 -6.06
C TRP A 132 -13.54 2.42 -7.14
N GLY A 133 -13.78 2.14 -8.42
CA GLY A 133 -13.32 3.00 -9.51
C GLY A 133 -13.92 4.41 -9.43
N LYS A 134 -15.15 4.53 -8.96
CA LYS A 134 -15.79 5.82 -8.70
C LYS A 134 -15.16 6.54 -7.51
N ALA A 135 -14.91 5.83 -6.40
CA ALA A 135 -14.21 6.39 -5.25
C ALA A 135 -12.82 6.91 -5.64
N MET A 136 -12.09 6.17 -6.47
CA MET A 136 -10.76 6.53 -6.96
C MET A 136 -10.77 7.82 -7.78
N LYS A 137 -11.72 7.97 -8.71
CA LYS A 137 -11.87 9.18 -9.53
C LYS A 137 -12.25 10.40 -8.70
N GLU A 138 -13.04 10.20 -7.65
CA GLU A 138 -13.54 11.27 -6.79
C GLU A 138 -12.73 11.41 -5.48
N ARG A 139 -11.54 10.78 -5.39
CA ARG A 139 -10.73 10.79 -4.16
C ARG A 139 -10.25 12.19 -3.77
N GLY A 140 -9.98 13.04 -4.76
CA GLY A 140 -9.58 14.44 -4.56
C GLY A 140 -10.13 15.32 -5.68
N VAL A 141 -10.28 16.61 -5.37
CA VAL A 141 -10.69 17.63 -6.34
C VAL A 141 -9.51 18.55 -6.59
N TYR A 142 -9.20 18.78 -7.87
CA TYR A 142 -8.07 19.60 -8.29
C TYR A 142 -8.57 20.80 -9.09
N ILE A 143 -7.94 21.96 -8.88
CA ILE A 143 -8.09 23.13 -9.73
C ILE A 143 -6.87 23.19 -10.64
N GLN A 144 -7.13 23.41 -11.93
CA GLN A 144 -6.08 23.76 -12.87
C GLN A 144 -5.70 25.23 -12.66
N GLU A 145 -4.47 25.50 -12.23
CA GLU A 145 -3.96 26.85 -12.16
C GLU A 145 -3.55 27.30 -13.57
N ASP A 146 -4.18 28.38 -14.06
CA ASP A 146 -3.82 28.98 -15.34
C ASP A 146 -2.47 29.69 -15.17
N GLU A 147 -1.38 29.11 -15.68
CA GLU A 147 -0.02 29.67 -15.66
C GLU A 147 0.06 31.10 -16.24
N GLN A 148 -0.99 31.58 -16.90
CA GLN A 148 -1.01 32.83 -17.67
C GLN A 148 -1.22 34.13 -16.88
N MET A 149 -1.49 34.12 -15.58
CA MET A 149 -1.76 35.38 -14.84
C MET A 149 -0.62 35.93 -13.97
N ASP A 150 0.46 35.20 -13.73
CA ASP A 150 1.45 35.62 -12.71
C ASP A 150 2.68 36.40 -13.22
N ASP A 151 2.78 36.66 -14.53
CA ASP A 151 3.88 37.48 -15.07
C ASP A 151 3.71 39.00 -14.77
N LYS A 152 2.62 39.40 -14.08
CA LYS A 152 2.37 40.81 -13.70
C LYS A 152 2.13 41.06 -12.21
N SER A 153 1.96 40.03 -11.38
CA SER A 153 1.56 40.15 -9.97
C SER A 153 2.71 39.95 -8.95
N LYS A 154 3.80 39.28 -9.31
CA LYS A 154 4.95 39.00 -8.42
C LYS A 154 5.93 40.15 -8.19
N ALA A 155 5.52 41.40 -8.41
CA ALA A 155 6.34 42.58 -8.14
C ALA A 155 6.25 43.11 -6.69
N SER A 156 5.65 42.39 -5.73
CA SER A 156 5.36 42.97 -4.39
C SER A 156 5.65 42.15 -3.13
N SER A 157 6.29 40.96 -3.18
CA SER A 157 6.78 40.27 -1.98
C SER A 157 8.29 40.03 -2.06
N GLY A 158 9.06 40.85 -1.33
CA GLY A 158 10.51 41.01 -1.51
C GLY A 158 11.40 40.03 -0.74
N SER A 159 11.32 38.73 -1.00
CA SER A 159 12.35 37.79 -0.52
C SER A 159 12.70 36.62 -1.44
N ASP A 160 11.90 36.31 -2.47
CA ASP A 160 12.18 35.20 -3.41
C ASP A 160 12.51 35.66 -4.85
N GLN A 161 12.89 36.92 -5.02
CA GLN A 161 13.17 37.51 -6.33
C GLN A 161 14.41 36.93 -7.02
N ASP A 162 15.42 36.49 -6.25
CA ASP A 162 16.70 36.08 -6.82
C ASP A 162 16.63 34.69 -7.48
N ALA A 163 15.87 33.75 -6.91
CA ALA A 163 15.72 32.40 -7.47
C ALA A 163 14.86 32.39 -8.74
N SER A 164 13.77 33.16 -8.77
CA SER A 164 12.90 33.28 -9.95
C SER A 164 13.57 34.04 -11.10
N ALA A 165 14.34 35.10 -10.79
CA ALA A 165 15.11 35.82 -11.80
C ALA A 165 16.22 34.94 -12.39
N SER A 166 16.90 34.16 -11.56
CA SER A 166 17.93 33.20 -12.00
C SER A 166 17.35 32.12 -12.92
N ALA A 167 16.23 31.47 -12.56
CA ALA A 167 15.60 30.46 -13.42
C ALA A 167 15.12 31.04 -14.78
N THR A 168 14.59 32.27 -14.76
CA THR A 168 14.16 32.96 -15.98
C THR A 168 15.36 33.33 -16.87
N GLN A 169 16.49 33.70 -16.25
CA GLN A 169 17.72 34.01 -16.95
C GLN A 169 18.37 32.76 -17.55
N SER A 170 18.49 31.67 -16.78
CA SER A 170 19.01 30.38 -17.28
C SER A 170 18.18 29.84 -18.45
N ARG A 171 16.85 30.03 -18.41
CA ARG A 171 15.98 29.67 -19.53
C ARG A 171 16.24 30.51 -20.79
N LYS A 172 16.47 31.82 -20.64
CA LYS A 172 16.83 32.71 -21.75
C LYS A 172 18.20 32.37 -22.32
N GLU A 173 19.17 32.06 -21.46
CA GLU A 173 20.52 31.64 -21.87
C GLU A 173 20.48 30.31 -22.64
N LEU A 174 19.68 29.34 -22.18
CA LEU A 174 19.44 28.09 -22.90
C LEU A 174 18.74 28.33 -24.24
N GLU A 175 17.79 29.25 -24.31
CA GLU A 175 17.10 29.60 -25.55
C GLU A 175 18.03 30.28 -26.56
N GLU A 176 18.90 31.18 -26.11
CA GLU A 176 19.92 31.81 -26.95
C GLU A 176 21.00 30.80 -27.39
N LEU A 177 21.45 29.91 -26.49
CA LEU A 177 22.40 28.85 -26.81
C LEU A 177 21.82 27.90 -27.86
N ALA A 178 20.59 27.43 -27.65
CA ALA A 178 19.89 26.59 -28.62
C ALA A 178 19.76 27.29 -29.98
N LYS A 179 19.34 28.57 -30.01
CA LYS A 179 19.27 29.38 -31.24
C LYS A 179 20.61 29.51 -31.94
N SER A 180 21.69 29.73 -31.19
CA SER A 180 23.04 29.85 -31.75
C SER A 180 23.57 28.54 -32.36
N MET A 181 23.12 27.40 -31.84
CA MET A 181 23.39 26.07 -32.40
C MET A 181 22.41 25.67 -33.52
N GLY A 182 21.52 26.56 -33.94
CA GLY A 182 20.51 26.29 -34.97
C GLY A 182 19.33 25.43 -34.48
N GLY A 183 19.21 25.21 -33.18
CA GLY A 183 18.08 24.55 -32.54
C GLY A 183 16.96 25.54 -32.19
N GLN A 184 15.73 25.03 -32.10
CA GLN A 184 14.58 25.77 -31.60
C GLN A 184 14.12 25.12 -30.29
N VAL A 185 14.08 25.89 -29.19
CA VAL A 185 13.46 25.44 -27.94
C VAL A 185 11.96 25.50 -28.14
N MET A 186 11.31 24.35 -28.19
CA MET A 186 9.85 24.25 -28.23
C MET A 186 9.32 24.16 -26.80
N THR A 187 8.27 24.91 -26.50
CA THR A 187 7.53 24.77 -25.24
C THR A 187 6.80 23.43 -25.20
N ALA A 188 6.50 22.92 -24.00
CA ALA A 188 5.70 21.69 -23.85
C ALA A 188 4.40 21.75 -24.69
N SER A 189 3.73 22.91 -24.69
CA SER A 189 2.56 23.17 -25.52
C SER A 189 2.80 23.08 -27.03
N GLU A 190 3.97 23.49 -27.53
CA GLU A 190 4.33 23.40 -28.96
C GLU A 190 4.72 21.98 -29.38
N LEU A 191 5.20 21.18 -28.44
CA LEU A 191 5.48 19.75 -28.63
C LEU A 191 4.20 18.89 -28.54
N GLY A 192 3.05 19.49 -28.27
CA GLY A 192 1.82 18.76 -27.95
C GLY A 192 1.94 17.92 -26.67
N LEU A 193 2.99 18.17 -25.87
CA LEU A 193 3.09 17.64 -24.52
C LEU A 193 2.09 18.42 -23.68
N PRO A 194 1.33 17.76 -22.80
CA PRO A 194 0.50 18.48 -21.86
C PRO A 194 1.41 19.46 -21.14
N SER A 195 1.11 20.77 -21.22
CA SER A 195 1.73 21.75 -20.34
C SER A 195 1.68 21.17 -18.95
N SER A 196 2.76 21.31 -18.17
CA SER A 196 2.82 20.89 -16.77
C SER A 196 1.78 21.68 -15.99
N GLN A 197 0.51 21.30 -16.14
CA GLN A 197 -0.61 21.94 -15.49
C GLN A 197 -0.37 21.71 -14.01
N GLN A 198 -0.02 22.78 -13.30
CA GLN A 198 0.07 22.73 -11.86
C GLN A 198 -1.36 22.51 -11.35
N LEU A 199 -1.65 21.27 -11.02
CA LEU A 199 -2.91 20.86 -10.43
C LEU A 199 -2.81 21.09 -8.94
N ARG A 200 -3.56 22.07 -8.43
CA ARG A 200 -3.65 22.31 -7.00
C ARG A 200 -4.82 21.54 -6.42
N LYS A 201 -4.55 20.68 -5.43
CA LYS A 201 -5.60 19.98 -4.69
C LYS A 201 -6.35 20.96 -3.77
N LEU A 202 -7.68 20.82 -3.72
CA LEU A 202 -8.51 21.59 -2.79
C LEU A 202 -8.70 20.85 -1.47
N PRO A 203 -8.23 21.41 -0.34
CA PRO A 203 -8.36 20.78 0.98
C PRO A 203 -9.82 20.47 1.33
N GLY A 204 -10.03 19.31 1.94
CA GLY A 204 -11.35 18.87 2.43
C GLY A 204 -12.39 18.52 1.34
N LEU A 205 -12.08 18.64 0.05
CA LEU A 205 -12.97 18.22 -1.04
C LEU A 205 -12.58 16.86 -1.62
N GLY A 206 -13.59 16.09 -2.01
CA GLY A 206 -13.43 14.72 -2.49
C GLY A 206 -13.78 13.66 -1.43
N VAL A 207 -13.67 12.40 -1.84
CA VAL A 207 -13.96 11.24 -1.00
C VAL A 207 -12.79 10.93 -0.05
N GLY A 208 -11.56 11.33 -0.40
CA GLY A 208 -10.34 11.13 0.38
C GLY A 208 -9.53 9.92 -0.09
N SER A 209 -8.22 10.07 -0.19
CA SER A 209 -7.32 9.02 -0.70
C SER A 209 -7.24 7.87 0.30
N THR A 210 -7.13 8.15 1.60
CA THR A 210 -6.98 7.14 2.64
C THR A 210 -8.23 6.27 2.78
N TRP A 211 -9.42 6.87 2.76
CA TRP A 211 -10.68 6.13 2.73
C TRP A 211 -10.81 5.26 1.48
N THR A 212 -10.40 5.78 0.33
CA THR A 212 -10.43 5.04 -0.94
C THR A 212 -9.47 3.85 -0.91
N ARG A 213 -8.29 3.99 -0.29
CA ARG A 213 -7.32 2.91 -0.07
C ARG A 213 -7.89 1.82 0.85
N ALA A 214 -8.61 2.21 1.91
CA ALA A 214 -9.33 1.26 2.77
C ALA A 214 -10.44 0.51 2.01
N LEU A 215 -11.28 1.22 1.25
CA LEU A 215 -12.31 0.61 0.40
C LEU A 215 -11.69 -0.37 -0.61
N ARG A 216 -10.61 0.03 -1.28
CA ARG A 216 -9.84 -0.83 -2.20
C ARG A 216 -9.43 -2.14 -1.52
N THR A 217 -8.82 -2.05 -0.34
CA THR A 217 -8.33 -3.21 0.42
C THR A 217 -9.44 -4.22 0.68
N HIS A 218 -10.62 -3.75 1.11
CA HIS A 218 -11.77 -4.62 1.34
C HIS A 218 -12.36 -5.21 0.04
N VAL A 219 -12.49 -4.40 -1.02
CA VAL A 219 -12.97 -4.91 -2.32
C VAL A 219 -12.02 -5.95 -2.88
N GLN A 220 -10.71 -5.74 -2.77
CA GLN A 220 -9.67 -6.68 -3.15
C GLN A 220 -9.75 -7.98 -2.35
N ALA A 221 -9.86 -7.90 -1.02
CA ALA A 221 -9.98 -9.08 -0.15
C ALA A 221 -11.21 -9.93 -0.51
N VAL A 222 -12.38 -9.30 -0.65
CA VAL A 222 -13.63 -9.99 -1.03
C VAL A 222 -13.53 -10.61 -2.43
N SER A 223 -12.97 -9.88 -3.40
CA SER A 223 -12.83 -10.37 -4.78
C SER A 223 -11.85 -11.54 -4.88
N THR A 224 -10.76 -11.50 -4.12
CA THR A 224 -9.78 -12.60 -4.00
C THR A 224 -10.43 -13.82 -3.37
N ALA A 225 -11.18 -13.66 -2.27
CA ALA A 225 -11.88 -14.77 -1.63
C ALA A 225 -12.93 -15.41 -2.56
N ILE A 226 -13.67 -14.60 -3.33
CA ILE A 226 -14.62 -15.10 -4.35
C ILE A 226 -13.89 -15.84 -5.47
N ALA A 227 -12.74 -15.34 -5.93
CA ALA A 227 -11.92 -16.01 -6.94
C ALA A 227 -11.46 -17.40 -6.45
N GLN A 228 -10.93 -17.48 -5.23
CA GLN A 228 -10.50 -18.73 -4.61
C GLN A 228 -11.66 -19.71 -4.40
N LEU A 229 -12.85 -19.22 -4.06
CA LEU A 229 -14.07 -20.03 -4.00
C LEU A 229 -14.43 -20.57 -5.40
N GLY A 230 -14.35 -19.72 -6.43
CA GLY A 230 -14.54 -20.12 -7.82
C GLY A 230 -13.59 -21.22 -8.25
N GLU A 231 -12.29 -21.06 -7.98
CA GLU A 231 -11.24 -22.05 -8.28
C GLU A 231 -11.44 -23.37 -7.53
N ALA A 232 -11.88 -23.32 -6.27
CA ALA A 232 -12.21 -24.53 -5.52
C ALA A 232 -13.38 -25.32 -6.13
N CYS A 233 -14.31 -24.63 -6.82
CA CYS A 233 -15.44 -25.26 -7.52
C CYS A 233 -15.07 -25.78 -8.94
N MET A 234 -13.87 -25.50 -9.44
CA MET A 234 -13.45 -25.89 -10.78
C MET A 234 -12.99 -27.35 -10.86
N ASP A 235 -13.16 -27.95 -12.03
CA ASP A 235 -12.49 -29.21 -12.37
C ASP A 235 -11.01 -29.00 -12.71
N GLU A 236 -10.23 -30.08 -12.70
CA GLU A 236 -8.78 -30.03 -12.96
C GLU A 236 -8.44 -29.50 -14.36
N ARG A 237 -9.32 -29.72 -15.33
CA ARG A 237 -9.13 -29.21 -16.69
C ARG A 237 -9.23 -27.68 -16.72
N THR A 238 -10.24 -27.13 -16.06
CA THR A 238 -10.50 -25.69 -16.00
C THR A 238 -9.44 -24.99 -15.16
N LYS A 239 -9.01 -25.58 -14.04
CA LYS A 239 -7.86 -25.09 -13.26
C LYS A 239 -6.59 -24.99 -14.09
N LYS A 240 -6.27 -26.02 -14.90
CA LYS A 240 -5.11 -25.98 -15.81
C LYS A 240 -5.24 -24.86 -16.85
N ALA A 241 -6.43 -24.63 -17.38
CA ALA A 241 -6.68 -23.54 -18.33
C ALA A 241 -6.51 -22.16 -17.66
N VAL A 242 -6.99 -21.96 -16.43
CA VAL A 242 -6.78 -20.73 -15.65
C VAL A 242 -5.30 -20.50 -15.39
N LYS A 243 -4.57 -21.52 -14.92
CA LYS A 243 -3.11 -21.42 -14.69
C LYS A 243 -2.36 -21.04 -15.97
N ALA A 244 -2.68 -21.69 -17.08
CA ALA A 244 -2.08 -21.36 -18.38
C ALA A 244 -2.39 -19.92 -18.83
N ALA A 245 -3.60 -19.43 -18.60
CA ALA A 245 -4.00 -18.07 -18.90
C ALA A 245 -3.28 -17.03 -18.01
N LYS A 246 -3.11 -17.34 -16.71
CA LYS A 246 -2.35 -16.50 -15.76
C LYS A 246 -0.89 -16.36 -16.19
N ILE A 247 -0.21 -17.47 -16.48
CA ILE A 247 1.18 -17.49 -16.96
C ILE A 247 1.33 -16.71 -18.27
N ALA A 248 0.38 -16.89 -19.21
CA ALA A 248 0.41 -16.17 -20.48
C ALA A 248 0.26 -14.64 -20.30
N ARG A 249 -0.50 -14.23 -19.28
CA ARG A 249 -0.68 -12.82 -18.92
C ARG A 249 0.58 -12.22 -18.28
N GLU A 250 1.14 -12.90 -17.28
CA GLU A 250 2.37 -12.45 -16.60
C GLU A 250 3.50 -12.25 -17.60
N ARG A 251 3.66 -13.18 -18.56
CA ARG A 251 4.62 -13.05 -19.67
C ARG A 251 4.39 -11.83 -20.56
N ARG A 252 3.14 -11.39 -20.72
CA ARG A 252 2.80 -10.23 -21.53
C ARG A 252 3.06 -8.92 -20.77
N GLU A 253 2.86 -8.94 -19.46
CA GLU A 253 3.06 -7.78 -18.57
C GLU A 253 4.54 -7.58 -18.21
N GLY A 254 5.47 -8.36 -18.79
CA GLY A 254 6.90 -8.21 -18.57
C GLY A 254 7.41 -8.82 -17.27
N GLY A 255 6.52 -9.43 -16.46
CA GLY A 255 6.93 -10.16 -15.28
C GLY A 255 7.82 -11.34 -15.66
N ALA A 256 8.97 -11.45 -15.00
CA ALA A 256 9.82 -12.63 -15.09
C ALA A 256 8.92 -13.85 -14.85
N ALA A 257 8.82 -14.74 -15.84
CA ALA A 257 8.05 -15.95 -15.70
C ALA A 257 8.73 -16.80 -14.63
N MET A 258 8.35 -16.62 -13.36
CA MET A 258 8.79 -17.52 -12.31
C MET A 258 8.43 -18.91 -12.80
N THR A 259 9.46 -19.73 -13.00
CA THR A 259 9.31 -21.13 -13.33
C THR A 259 8.46 -21.70 -12.22
N ALA A 260 7.18 -21.94 -12.52
CA ALA A 260 6.23 -22.46 -11.56
C ALA A 260 6.84 -23.76 -11.05
N SER A 261 7.48 -23.69 -9.88
CA SER A 261 7.82 -24.86 -9.10
C SER A 261 6.49 -25.60 -9.01
N GLU A 262 6.43 -26.80 -9.58
CA GLU A 262 5.28 -27.66 -9.47
C GLU A 262 5.14 -27.95 -7.97
N GLU A 263 4.47 -27.06 -7.24
CA GLU A 263 3.96 -27.35 -5.93
C GLU A 263 3.11 -28.60 -6.13
N ALA A 264 3.69 -29.72 -5.70
CA ALA A 264 3.08 -31.02 -5.75
C ALA A 264 1.83 -30.95 -4.89
N THR A 265 0.70 -30.55 -5.49
CA THR A 265 -0.58 -30.52 -4.81
C THR A 265 -0.79 -31.93 -4.27
N PRO A 266 -0.88 -32.12 -2.94
CA PRO A 266 -0.93 -33.45 -2.36
C PRO A 266 -2.08 -34.22 -3.01
N GLN A 267 -1.78 -35.44 -3.49
CA GLN A 267 -2.71 -36.36 -4.18
C GLN A 267 -4.02 -36.65 -3.41
N ALA A 268 -4.15 -36.15 -2.18
CA ALA A 268 -5.31 -36.25 -1.30
C ALA A 268 -6.60 -35.57 -1.83
N ALA A 269 -6.52 -34.65 -2.80
CA ALA A 269 -7.68 -33.89 -3.30
C ALA A 269 -8.54 -34.59 -4.39
N ARG A 270 -8.44 -35.92 -4.56
CA ARG A 270 -9.12 -36.60 -5.69
C ARG A 270 -10.58 -36.99 -5.43
N THR A 271 -11.07 -36.91 -4.19
CA THR A 271 -12.48 -37.25 -3.92
C THR A 271 -13.39 -36.02 -4.09
N PRO A 272 -14.58 -36.17 -4.69
CA PRO A 272 -15.58 -35.09 -4.72
C PRO A 272 -15.96 -34.57 -3.34
N ALA A 273 -15.82 -35.39 -2.28
CA ALA A 273 -16.04 -34.97 -0.90
C ALA A 273 -14.98 -33.98 -0.42
N ALA A 274 -13.70 -34.26 -0.68
CA ALA A 274 -12.60 -33.35 -0.33
C ALA A 274 -12.72 -32.00 -1.06
N MET A 275 -13.08 -32.02 -2.35
CA MET A 275 -13.31 -30.77 -3.10
C MET A 275 -14.47 -29.95 -2.51
N ARG A 276 -15.58 -30.58 -2.12
CA ARG A 276 -16.68 -29.87 -1.44
C ARG A 276 -16.26 -29.29 -0.09
N GLN A 277 -15.43 -30.01 0.68
CA GLN A 277 -14.89 -29.50 1.93
C GLN A 277 -14.00 -28.27 1.68
N GLN A 278 -13.22 -28.26 0.60
CA GLN A 278 -12.46 -27.09 0.17
C GLN A 278 -13.38 -25.92 -0.24
N CYS A 279 -14.48 -26.17 -0.96
CA CYS A 279 -15.46 -25.13 -1.26
C CYS A 279 -16.08 -24.52 0.01
N LEU A 280 -16.33 -25.34 1.04
CA LEU A 280 -16.84 -24.87 2.32
C LEU A 280 -15.82 -24.00 3.07
N SER A 281 -14.55 -24.40 3.12
CA SER A 281 -13.51 -23.57 3.73
C SER A 281 -13.31 -22.25 2.98
N ARG A 282 -13.36 -22.26 1.64
CA ARG A 282 -13.32 -21.01 0.84
C ARG A 282 -14.57 -20.16 1.00
N THR A 283 -15.72 -20.75 1.27
CA THR A 283 -16.94 -19.99 1.62
C THR A 283 -16.77 -19.28 2.96
N ALA A 284 -16.13 -19.91 3.95
CA ALA A 284 -15.79 -19.26 5.21
C ALA A 284 -14.86 -18.05 5.00
N ALA A 285 -13.84 -18.19 4.14
CA ALA A 285 -12.95 -17.07 3.79
C ALA A 285 -13.70 -15.88 3.14
N VAL A 286 -14.70 -16.14 2.28
CA VAL A 286 -15.56 -15.07 1.73
C VAL A 286 -16.34 -14.39 2.85
N TRP A 287 -16.88 -15.15 3.80
CA TRP A 287 -17.59 -14.60 4.95
C TRP A 287 -16.69 -13.74 5.84
N GLU A 288 -15.50 -14.23 6.17
CA GLU A 288 -14.52 -13.49 6.98
C GLU A 288 -14.15 -12.16 6.30
N ALA A 289 -13.85 -12.18 4.99
CA ALA A 289 -13.57 -10.97 4.24
C ALA A 289 -14.76 -9.99 4.22
N CYS A 290 -16.00 -10.51 4.14
CA CYS A 290 -17.20 -9.69 4.14
C CYS A 290 -17.52 -9.10 5.52
N ASP A 291 -17.34 -9.89 6.58
CA ASP A 291 -17.56 -9.49 7.96
C ASP A 291 -16.53 -8.44 8.39
N GLU A 292 -15.25 -8.65 8.04
CA GLU A 292 -14.18 -7.69 8.24
C GLU A 292 -14.50 -6.36 7.55
N ALA A 293 -14.80 -6.38 6.26
CA ALA A 293 -15.22 -5.18 5.51
C ALA A 293 -16.43 -4.47 6.13
N SER A 294 -17.35 -5.21 6.74
CA SER A 294 -18.53 -4.64 7.39
C SER A 294 -18.22 -3.95 8.72
N LYS A 295 -17.20 -4.43 9.45
CA LYS A 295 -16.78 -3.91 10.75
C LYS A 295 -15.80 -2.75 10.63
N THR A 296 -14.84 -2.86 9.72
CA THR A 296 -13.66 -1.98 9.72
C THR A 296 -13.63 -0.95 8.60
N LEU A 297 -14.54 -1.01 7.62
CA LEU A 297 -14.64 0.04 6.59
C LEU A 297 -15.00 1.41 7.22
N PRO A 298 -14.10 2.41 7.15
CA PRO A 298 -14.28 3.68 7.84
C PRO A 298 -15.50 4.47 7.33
N MET A 299 -16.11 5.28 8.19
CA MET A 299 -17.24 6.14 7.80
C MET A 299 -16.81 7.25 6.84
N ASP A 300 -15.65 7.84 7.12
CA ASP A 300 -15.09 8.96 6.39
C ASP A 300 -13.57 8.91 6.30
N ASN A 301 -12.99 9.88 5.58
CA ASN A 301 -11.55 9.96 5.39
C ASN A 301 -10.81 10.27 6.69
N VAL A 302 -11.38 11.10 7.56
CA VAL A 302 -10.76 11.45 8.83
C VAL A 302 -10.70 10.22 9.74
N ALA A 303 -11.77 9.41 9.79
CA ALA A 303 -11.79 8.13 10.49
C ALA A 303 -10.77 7.15 9.91
N ALA A 304 -10.63 7.08 8.58
CA ALA A 304 -9.61 6.25 7.94
C ALA A 304 -8.19 6.67 8.34
N VAL A 305 -7.89 7.97 8.28
CA VAL A 305 -6.60 8.53 8.70
C VAL A 305 -6.37 8.31 10.19
N ARG A 306 -7.35 8.51 11.07
CA ARG A 306 -7.21 8.23 12.51
C ARG A 306 -6.85 6.77 12.79
N THR A 307 -7.45 5.81 12.07
CA THR A 307 -7.09 4.40 12.21
C THR A 307 -5.64 4.14 11.79
N ARG A 308 -5.18 4.68 10.65
CA ARG A 308 -3.78 4.57 10.22
C ARG A 308 -2.81 5.28 11.15
N TRP A 309 -3.20 6.45 11.66
CA TRP A 309 -2.44 7.21 12.64
C TRP A 309 -2.18 6.39 13.90
N ALA A 310 -3.21 5.71 14.41
CA ALA A 310 -3.06 4.83 15.56
C ALA A 310 -2.16 3.62 15.28
N GLN A 311 -2.22 3.05 14.07
CA GLN A 311 -1.33 1.96 13.65
C GLN A 311 0.14 2.41 13.60
N ARG A 312 0.43 3.56 12.98
CA ARG A 312 1.79 4.12 12.95
C ARG A 312 2.30 4.47 14.33
N ARG A 313 1.44 5.02 15.18
CA ARG A 313 1.78 5.28 16.57
C ARG A 313 2.24 4.00 17.27
N ALA A 314 1.53 2.88 17.10
CA ALA A 314 1.93 1.60 17.67
C ALA A 314 3.30 1.12 17.13
N LEU A 315 3.53 1.24 15.82
CA LEU A 315 4.82 0.91 15.20
C LEU A 315 5.97 1.78 15.77
N MET A 316 5.74 3.10 15.87
CA MET A 316 6.72 4.02 16.45
C MET A 316 6.98 3.75 17.94
N GLU A 317 5.95 3.32 18.69
CA GLU A 317 6.05 2.94 20.10
C GLU A 317 6.84 1.63 20.29
N ASP A 318 6.73 0.68 19.36
CA ASP A 318 7.47 -0.56 19.40
C ASP A 318 8.97 -0.31 19.09
N GLY A 319 9.31 0.48 18.06
CA GLY A 319 10.70 0.85 17.78
C GLY A 319 11.36 1.70 18.90
N GLU A 320 10.60 2.59 19.57
CA GLU A 320 11.10 3.29 20.77
C GLU A 320 11.37 2.34 21.93
N ARG A 321 10.50 1.34 22.12
CA ARG A 321 10.64 0.35 23.19
C ARG A 321 11.88 -0.52 22.96
N GLU A 322 12.04 -1.01 21.75
CA GLU A 322 13.19 -1.80 21.31
C GLU A 322 14.51 -1.06 21.57
N MET A 323 14.62 0.19 21.10
CA MET A 323 15.80 1.02 21.38
C MET A 323 16.01 1.30 22.88
N SER A 324 14.93 1.43 23.66
CA SER A 324 15.04 1.66 25.10
C SER A 324 15.55 0.43 25.84
N GLU A 325 15.08 -0.77 25.46
CA GLU A 325 15.50 -2.05 26.03
C GLU A 325 17.01 -2.28 25.77
N GLU A 326 17.46 -2.01 24.54
CA GLU A 326 18.86 -2.17 24.16
C GLU A 326 19.77 -1.11 24.83
N ALA A 327 19.30 0.13 24.97
CA ALA A 327 20.03 1.20 25.67
C ALA A 327 20.20 0.93 27.17
N GLU A 328 19.23 0.29 27.81
CA GLU A 328 19.31 -0.10 29.23
C GLU A 328 20.26 -1.29 29.46
N GLY A 329 20.72 -1.96 28.39
CA GLY A 329 21.63 -3.09 28.47
C GLY A 329 21.06 -4.20 29.34
N GLN A 330 19.73 -4.35 29.40
CA GLN A 330 19.14 -5.51 30.06
C GLN A 330 19.64 -6.73 29.28
N PRO A 331 20.47 -7.61 29.89
CA PRO A 331 20.86 -8.83 29.22
C PRO A 331 19.55 -9.57 28.97
N SER A 332 19.14 -9.72 27.70
CA SER A 332 17.88 -10.34 27.28
C SER A 332 17.65 -11.61 28.09
N GLY A 333 16.90 -11.43 29.18
CA GLY A 333 17.02 -12.23 30.38
C GLY A 333 16.12 -13.43 30.29
N ASN A 334 16.23 -14.21 29.22
CA ASN A 334 15.54 -15.48 29.09
C ASN A 334 16.18 -16.47 28.10
N SER A 335 17.50 -16.43 27.92
CA SER A 335 18.22 -17.60 27.40
C SER A 335 18.47 -18.57 28.55
N THR A 336 17.42 -19.27 28.96
CA THR A 336 17.57 -20.43 29.83
C THR A 336 18.44 -21.47 29.13
N ALA A 337 19.71 -21.52 29.52
CA ALA A 337 20.58 -22.69 29.58
C ALA A 337 20.04 -23.97 28.89
N ALA A 338 19.98 -23.94 27.58
CA ALA A 338 19.87 -25.12 26.74
C ALA A 338 20.94 -24.97 25.67
N GLU A 339 22.09 -25.59 25.95
CA GLU A 339 23.14 -25.92 24.99
C GLU A 339 22.55 -26.83 23.90
N GLN A 340 21.73 -26.27 23.01
CA GLN A 340 21.37 -26.90 21.75
C GLN A 340 22.07 -26.12 20.65
N ASP A 341 22.94 -26.84 19.93
CA ASP A 341 23.54 -26.48 18.64
C ASP A 341 22.57 -25.66 17.77
N ASP A 342 22.61 -24.34 17.89
CA ASP A 342 22.04 -23.44 16.90
C ASP A 342 23.06 -23.32 15.77
N GLU A 343 23.02 -24.32 14.88
CA GLU A 343 23.72 -24.39 13.58
C GLU A 343 23.35 -23.21 12.64
N PHE A 344 22.45 -22.31 13.07
CA PHE A 344 22.02 -21.12 12.35
C PHE A 344 22.72 -19.81 12.71
N GLY A 345 23.70 -19.79 13.62
CA GLY A 345 24.61 -18.65 13.80
C GLY A 345 23.98 -17.32 14.28
N LEU A 346 22.67 -17.28 14.56
CA LEU A 346 21.97 -16.06 15.00
C LEU A 346 22.35 -15.58 16.40
N SER A 347 23.03 -16.42 17.19
CA SER A 347 23.61 -16.02 18.50
C SER A 347 24.91 -15.22 18.37
N ALA A 348 25.38 -14.96 17.15
CA ALA A 348 26.63 -14.21 16.89
C ALA A 348 26.40 -12.74 16.48
N LEU A 349 25.18 -12.21 16.54
CA LEU A 349 24.97 -10.77 16.62
C LEU A 349 25.49 -10.32 17.98
N GLY A 350 26.79 -10.01 18.05
CA GLY A 350 27.40 -9.44 19.24
C GLY A 350 26.59 -8.22 19.66
N GLY A 351 26.18 -8.17 20.93
CA GLY A 351 25.44 -7.00 21.44
C GLY A 351 26.19 -5.70 21.12
N LEU A 352 25.44 -4.60 20.98
CA LEU A 352 25.97 -3.30 20.56
C LEU A 352 27.29 -2.97 21.27
N ASP A 353 28.25 -2.46 20.50
CA ASP A 353 29.50 -1.97 21.07
C ASP A 353 29.21 -0.76 21.99
N GLU A 354 30.22 -0.34 22.76
CA GLU A 354 30.03 0.76 23.71
C GLU A 354 29.79 2.11 23.01
N ARG A 355 30.26 2.27 21.77
CA ARG A 355 30.09 3.49 20.97
C ARG A 355 28.65 3.61 20.49
N ASP A 356 28.11 2.54 19.92
CA ASP A 356 26.75 2.44 19.42
C ASP A 356 25.75 2.54 20.57
N ARG A 357 26.06 1.99 21.74
CA ARG A 357 25.25 2.21 22.95
C ARG A 357 25.21 3.69 23.36
N GLN A 358 26.33 4.41 23.24
CA GLN A 358 26.37 5.85 23.51
C GLN A 358 25.61 6.66 22.45
N LEU A 359 25.74 6.30 21.18
CA LEU A 359 24.96 6.89 20.08
C LEU A 359 23.46 6.66 20.30
N LEU A 360 23.06 5.42 20.60
CA LEU A 360 21.68 5.03 20.91
C LEU A 360 21.10 5.88 22.06
N GLY A 361 21.88 6.10 23.12
CA GLY A 361 21.49 6.99 24.22
C GLY A 361 21.23 8.45 23.80
N LYS A 362 21.91 8.93 22.76
CA LYS A 362 21.74 10.28 22.17
C LYS A 362 20.59 10.34 21.15
N VAL A 363 20.37 9.26 20.40
CA VAL A 363 19.30 9.15 19.39
C VAL A 363 17.93 8.87 20.04
N LEU A 364 17.87 8.17 21.17
CA LEU A 364 16.61 7.83 21.84
C LEU A 364 15.71 9.05 22.19
N PRO A 365 16.23 10.17 22.70
CA PRO A 365 15.46 11.41 22.84
C PRO A 365 14.90 11.95 21.51
N LEU A 366 15.60 11.79 20.39
CA LEU A 366 15.16 12.21 19.06
C LEU A 366 13.93 11.39 18.61
N ILE A 367 13.99 10.06 18.75
CA ILE A 367 12.87 9.14 18.48
C ILE A 367 11.64 9.49 19.31
N ARG A 368 11.83 9.70 20.63
CA ARG A 368 10.76 10.10 21.56
C ARG A 368 10.08 11.40 21.12
N LEU A 369 10.85 12.38 20.64
CA LEU A 369 10.31 13.65 20.16
C LEU A 369 9.57 13.51 18.84
N GLY A 370 10.03 12.67 17.91
CA GLY A 370 9.30 12.45 16.67
C GLY A 370 7.97 11.71 16.89
N ARG A 371 7.90 10.74 17.81
CA ARG A 371 6.62 10.18 18.27
C ARG A 371 5.72 11.25 18.90
N LEU A 372 6.27 12.10 19.77
CA LEU A 372 5.51 13.20 20.37
C LEU A 372 4.98 14.18 19.30
N LEU A 373 5.79 14.49 18.29
CA LEU A 373 5.39 15.31 17.14
C LEU A 373 4.22 14.68 16.40
N HIS A 374 4.30 13.39 16.08
CA HIS A 374 3.23 12.63 15.44
C HIS A 374 1.94 12.65 16.27
N ASP A 375 2.03 12.39 17.58
CA ASP A 375 0.88 12.44 18.49
C ASP A 375 0.23 13.83 18.54
N ARG A 376 1.02 14.88 18.74
CA ARG A 376 0.51 16.27 18.84
C ARG A 376 -0.09 16.75 17.53
N THR A 377 0.50 16.37 16.40
CA THR A 377 -0.03 16.73 15.08
C THR A 377 -1.38 16.05 14.86
N GLY A 378 -1.50 14.76 15.18
CA GLY A 378 -2.76 14.04 15.11
C GLY A 378 -3.85 14.66 15.99
N GLU A 379 -3.54 14.97 17.26
CA GLU A 379 -4.46 15.61 18.20
C GLU A 379 -4.98 16.97 17.71
N LEU A 380 -4.14 17.76 17.05
CA LEU A 380 -4.49 19.11 16.59
C LEU A 380 -5.25 19.09 15.26
N CYS A 381 -4.78 18.29 14.31
CA CYS A 381 -5.22 18.36 12.93
C CYS A 381 -6.38 17.42 12.61
N LEU A 382 -6.50 16.28 13.30
CA LEU A 382 -7.55 15.30 13.06
C LEU A 382 -8.81 15.55 13.90
N THR A 383 -9.05 16.79 14.36
CA THR A 383 -10.34 17.20 14.94
C THR A 383 -11.30 17.63 13.84
N ASP A 384 -12.61 17.36 14.00
CA ASP A 384 -13.60 17.52 12.90
C ASP A 384 -13.64 18.93 12.27
N GLY A 385 -13.28 19.97 13.03
CA GLY A 385 -13.26 21.35 12.53
C GLY A 385 -11.97 21.77 11.81
N GLU A 386 -10.82 21.20 12.21
CA GLU A 386 -9.52 21.52 11.60
C GLU A 386 -9.25 20.64 10.37
N ALA A 387 -9.72 19.40 10.40
CA ALA A 387 -9.59 18.45 9.28
C ALA A 387 -10.26 18.95 7.99
N LEU A 388 -11.25 19.84 8.07
CA LEU A 388 -11.89 20.45 6.89
C LEU A 388 -11.04 21.53 6.22
N LYS A 389 -10.03 22.08 6.91
CA LYS A 389 -9.17 23.16 6.41
C LYS A 389 -7.84 22.64 5.86
N LEU A 390 -7.48 21.41 6.22
CA LEU A 390 -6.21 20.79 5.90
C LEU A 390 -6.40 19.76 4.79
N ASP A 391 -5.33 19.51 4.04
CA ASP A 391 -5.26 18.31 3.21
C ASP A 391 -4.92 17.12 4.11
N VAL A 392 -5.98 16.43 4.55
CA VAL A 392 -5.86 15.28 5.46
C VAL A 392 -5.14 14.10 4.81
N ASP A 393 -5.13 13.99 3.47
CA ASP A 393 -4.39 12.92 2.80
C ASP A 393 -2.88 13.24 2.76
N GLU A 394 -2.50 14.48 2.45
CA GLU A 394 -1.09 14.92 2.49
C GLU A 394 -0.53 14.80 3.91
N LEU A 395 -1.33 15.15 4.92
CA LEU A 395 -0.98 14.94 6.33
C LEU A 395 -0.77 13.44 6.65
N ASP A 396 -1.60 12.56 6.10
CA ASP A 396 -1.50 11.11 6.29
C ASP A 396 -0.24 10.54 5.63
N GLU A 397 0.12 11.03 4.45
CA GLU A 397 1.36 10.68 3.72
C GLU A 397 2.61 11.18 4.45
N CYS A 398 2.62 12.41 4.95
CA CYS A 398 3.74 12.93 5.75
C CYS A 398 3.92 12.15 7.05
N ALA A 399 2.82 11.77 7.71
CA ALA A 399 2.89 10.96 8.93
C ALA A 399 3.39 9.55 8.68
N GLU A 400 3.09 8.97 7.52
CA GLU A 400 3.67 7.70 7.04
C GLU A 400 5.18 7.84 6.82
N ALA A 401 5.63 8.89 6.13
CA ALA A 401 7.05 9.14 5.92
C ALA A 401 7.83 9.31 7.24
N VAL A 402 7.24 9.96 8.25
CA VAL A 402 7.86 10.07 9.58
C VAL A 402 7.98 8.71 10.27
N ALA A 403 6.95 7.87 10.19
CA ALA A 403 7.01 6.54 10.81
C ALA A 403 8.03 5.63 10.12
N THR A 404 8.08 5.64 8.79
CA THR A 404 9.08 4.88 8.00
C THR A 404 10.49 5.37 8.29
N ALA A 405 10.75 6.67 8.22
CA ALA A 405 12.09 7.20 8.50
C ALA A 405 12.52 7.00 9.97
N GLN A 406 11.56 6.86 10.90
CA GLN A 406 11.87 6.43 12.26
C GLN A 406 12.34 4.97 12.29
N ASP A 407 11.62 4.08 11.61
CA ASP A 407 11.95 2.66 11.51
C ASP A 407 13.32 2.45 10.86
N ASP A 408 13.60 3.18 9.78
CA ASP A 408 14.92 3.19 9.11
C ASP A 408 16.03 3.65 10.07
N LEU A 409 15.78 4.68 10.88
CA LEU A 409 16.75 5.17 11.87
C LEU A 409 16.95 4.17 13.02
N VAL A 410 15.90 3.49 13.47
CA VAL A 410 15.99 2.41 14.46
C VAL A 410 16.85 1.27 13.90
N ALA A 411 16.57 0.85 12.65
CA ALA A 411 17.30 -0.21 11.99
C ALA A 411 18.79 0.13 11.78
N ALA A 412 19.08 1.34 11.32
CA ALA A 412 20.44 1.82 11.11
C ALA A 412 21.27 1.90 12.41
N VAL A 413 20.62 2.15 13.56
CA VAL A 413 21.31 2.25 14.86
C VAL A 413 21.43 0.90 15.56
N LEU A 414 20.45 0.00 15.43
CA LEU A 414 20.43 -1.29 16.13
C LEU A 414 21.07 -2.43 15.34
N TYR A 415 20.92 -2.43 14.02
CA TYR A 415 21.25 -3.57 13.17
C TYR A 415 22.35 -3.28 12.14
N ASP A 416 22.70 -2.01 11.93
CA ASP A 416 23.59 -1.58 10.85
C ASP A 416 23.10 -2.04 9.45
N GLU A 417 21.78 -2.23 9.31
CA GLU A 417 21.13 -2.77 8.10
C GLU A 417 20.61 -1.68 7.14
N ARG A 418 21.05 -1.74 5.86
CA ARG A 418 20.19 -1.80 4.64
C ARG A 418 18.66 -1.77 4.74
N PRO A 419 17.90 -0.66 4.72
CA PRO A 419 16.65 -0.69 3.97
C PRO A 419 17.03 -0.89 2.49
N GLU A 420 16.94 -2.14 2.01
CA GLU A 420 17.18 -2.50 0.61
C GLU A 420 16.40 -1.53 -0.28
N ARG A 421 17.09 -0.53 -0.85
CA ARG A 421 16.50 0.33 -1.88
C ARG A 421 16.62 -0.46 -3.17
N GLU A 422 15.48 -0.90 -3.68
CA GLU A 422 15.36 -1.79 -4.85
C GLU A 422 15.89 -1.18 -6.18
N ASP A 423 16.57 -0.03 -6.16
CA ASP A 423 16.85 0.77 -7.35
C ASP A 423 18.30 0.70 -7.89
N ASP A 424 19.22 -0.04 -7.25
CA ASP A 424 20.66 -0.02 -7.63
C ASP A 424 21.24 -1.43 -7.93
N GLU A 425 20.62 -2.21 -8.82
CA GLU A 425 21.07 -3.59 -9.14
C GLU A 425 22.37 -3.72 -9.98
N ASP A 426 23.02 -2.63 -10.41
CA ASP A 426 24.05 -2.71 -11.46
C ASP A 426 25.47 -2.20 -11.10
N GLU A 427 25.75 -1.81 -9.86
CA GLU A 427 27.11 -1.39 -9.49
C GLU A 427 27.64 -2.19 -8.30
N GLU A 428 28.73 -2.93 -8.53
CA GLU A 428 29.67 -3.45 -7.51
C GLU A 428 30.31 -2.27 -6.76
N SER A 429 29.49 -1.41 -6.15
CA SER A 429 29.92 -0.31 -5.33
C SER A 429 30.49 -0.90 -4.06
N ASP A 430 31.75 -0.57 -3.81
CA ASP A 430 32.43 -0.80 -2.55
C ASP A 430 31.46 -0.50 -1.40
N GLN A 431 31.40 -1.39 -0.40
CA GLN A 431 30.55 -1.26 0.78
C GLN A 431 30.93 0.01 1.56
N GLU A 432 30.51 1.17 1.09
CA GLU A 432 30.61 2.43 1.82
C GLU A 432 29.73 2.26 3.06
N GLY A 433 30.41 2.25 4.22
CA GLY A 433 29.78 2.17 5.52
C GLY A 433 28.64 3.17 5.65
N TRP A 434 27.62 2.75 6.39
CA TRP A 434 26.36 3.42 6.55
C TRP A 434 26.51 4.84 7.10
N ASP A 435 26.07 5.85 6.34
CA ASP A 435 25.94 7.19 6.89
C ASP A 435 24.65 7.31 7.71
N ARG A 436 24.70 6.88 8.98
CA ARG A 436 23.59 7.00 9.94
C ARG A 436 23.14 8.46 10.09
N SER A 437 24.01 9.45 9.81
CA SER A 437 23.66 10.86 9.79
C SER A 437 22.67 11.17 8.67
N ALA A 438 22.86 10.61 7.47
CA ALA A 438 21.95 10.80 6.35
C ALA A 438 20.54 10.26 6.65
N VAL A 439 20.44 9.09 7.30
CA VAL A 439 19.16 8.50 7.73
C VAL A 439 18.46 9.41 8.77
N ALA A 440 19.23 9.96 9.71
CA ALA A 440 18.69 10.91 10.68
C ALA A 440 18.24 12.25 10.04
N GLU A 441 18.94 12.72 9.00
CA GLU A 441 18.52 13.87 8.20
C GLU A 441 17.20 13.60 7.47
N ASP A 442 17.05 12.42 6.86
CA ASP A 442 15.80 11.98 6.21
C ASP A 442 14.63 11.98 7.21
N TYR A 443 14.86 11.51 8.44
CA TYR A 443 13.86 11.56 9.51
C TYR A 443 13.45 13.00 9.88
N LEU A 444 14.42 13.92 10.00
CA LEU A 444 14.14 15.33 10.25
C LEU A 444 13.42 16.02 9.09
N MET A 445 13.72 15.63 7.86
CA MET A 445 13.05 16.13 6.65
C MET A 445 11.60 15.65 6.59
N ALA A 446 11.34 14.38 6.90
CA ALA A 446 9.99 13.85 7.03
C ALA A 446 9.22 14.60 8.15
N ALA A 447 9.84 14.83 9.31
CA ALA A 447 9.25 15.57 10.41
C ALA A 447 8.92 17.02 10.02
N GLN A 448 9.79 17.68 9.24
CA GLN A 448 9.53 19.01 8.72
C GLN A 448 8.32 19.04 7.79
N ARG A 449 8.24 18.13 6.83
CA ARG A 449 7.09 18.02 5.90
C ARG A 449 5.79 17.81 6.67
N LEU A 450 5.80 17.00 7.74
CA LEU A 450 4.63 16.81 8.60
C LEU A 450 4.19 18.12 9.29
N VAL A 451 5.14 18.93 9.79
CA VAL A 451 4.84 20.24 10.37
C VAL A 451 4.28 21.20 9.33
N GLU A 452 4.83 21.22 8.12
CA GLU A 452 4.35 22.03 7.00
C GLU A 452 2.91 21.64 6.60
N ALA A 453 2.63 20.34 6.43
CA ALA A 453 1.30 19.80 6.15
C ALA A 453 0.28 20.10 7.28
N SER A 454 0.75 20.27 8.52
CA SER A 454 -0.09 20.70 9.65
C SER A 454 -0.45 22.20 9.63
N ALA A 455 -0.01 22.95 8.61
CA ALA A 455 -0.03 24.41 8.55
C ALA A 455 0.80 25.08 9.66
N GLY A 456 1.93 24.45 10.03
CA GLY A 456 2.90 25.03 10.96
C GLY A 456 2.37 25.25 12.37
N LYS A 457 1.56 24.34 12.91
CA LYS A 457 1.05 24.48 14.29
C LYS A 457 2.22 24.69 15.25
N GLU A 458 2.14 25.75 16.06
CA GLU A 458 3.23 26.18 16.96
C GLU A 458 3.80 25.05 17.81
N LYS A 459 2.93 24.20 18.38
CA LYS A 459 3.36 23.05 19.19
C LYS A 459 4.16 22.00 18.41
N ALA A 460 3.79 21.76 17.15
CA ALA A 460 4.50 20.83 16.28
C ALA A 460 5.86 21.42 15.86
N MET A 461 5.89 22.73 15.59
CA MET A 461 7.13 23.47 15.28
C MET A 461 8.13 23.43 16.44
N VAL A 462 7.69 23.58 17.69
CA VAL A 462 8.56 23.48 18.87
C VAL A 462 9.19 22.08 18.98
N ALA A 463 8.44 21.02 18.73
CA ALA A 463 8.98 19.65 18.74
C ALA A 463 10.05 19.47 17.65
N LEU A 464 9.79 19.93 16.42
CA LEU A 464 10.76 19.88 15.32
C LEU A 464 12.04 20.67 15.62
N GLN A 465 11.94 21.85 16.22
CA GLN A 465 13.11 22.66 16.60
C GLN A 465 13.99 21.93 17.62
N GLU A 466 13.37 21.27 18.60
CA GLU A 466 14.13 20.48 19.58
C GLU A 466 14.72 19.21 18.96
N MET A 467 14.03 18.55 18.04
CA MET A 467 14.59 17.44 17.26
C MET A 467 15.86 17.85 16.50
N ARG A 468 15.82 18.99 15.78
CA ARG A 468 16.99 19.53 15.07
C ARG A 468 18.15 19.83 16.02
N ARG A 469 17.84 20.44 17.16
CA ARG A 469 18.85 20.75 18.19
C ARG A 469 19.52 19.49 18.74
N LEU A 470 18.76 18.41 18.98
CA LEU A 470 19.33 17.14 19.43
C LEU A 470 20.25 16.53 18.39
N TYR A 471 19.80 16.50 17.12
CA TYR A 471 20.59 16.00 16.01
C TYR A 471 21.90 16.78 15.81
N GLU A 472 21.84 18.12 15.77
CA GLU A 472 23.02 18.99 15.69
C GLU A 472 23.98 18.85 16.89
N GLY A 473 23.47 18.33 18.01
CA GLY A 473 24.27 18.06 19.21
C GLY A 473 25.09 16.77 19.14
N ILE A 474 24.87 15.91 18.13
CA ILE A 474 25.62 14.67 17.92
C ILE A 474 26.75 14.93 16.92
N PRO A 475 28.03 14.81 17.33
CA PRO A 475 29.18 14.99 16.44
C PRO A 475 29.11 14.06 15.22
N LYS A 476 29.57 14.53 14.06
CA LYS A 476 29.53 13.77 12.79
C LYS A 476 30.25 12.43 12.89
N GLU A 477 31.33 12.41 13.66
CA GLU A 477 32.17 11.23 13.85
C GLU A 477 31.38 10.13 14.56
N GLU A 478 30.45 10.47 15.46
CA GLU A 478 29.67 9.48 16.21
C GLU A 478 28.61 8.77 15.36
N TRP A 479 28.24 9.33 14.21
CA TRP A 479 27.33 8.70 13.27
C TRP A 479 28.02 7.63 12.40
N VAL A 480 29.34 7.68 12.29
CA VAL A 480 30.12 6.69 11.53
C VAL A 480 30.32 5.45 12.39
N GLY A 481 29.90 4.30 11.86
CA GLY A 481 30.07 2.99 12.49
C GLY A 481 31.54 2.65 12.77
N GLY A 482 31.77 1.78 13.76
CA GLY A 482 33.12 1.46 14.27
C GLY A 482 34.08 0.93 13.20
N ASP A 483 33.58 0.17 12.23
CA ASP A 483 34.41 -0.56 11.26
C ASP A 483 35.05 0.36 10.19
N ALA A 484 34.46 1.52 9.92
CA ALA A 484 34.96 2.44 8.89
C ALA A 484 36.24 3.20 9.28
N LEU A 485 36.73 3.05 10.51
CA LEU A 485 37.91 3.76 11.01
C LEU A 485 39.19 2.90 11.04
N GLU A 486 39.12 1.59 10.77
CA GLU A 486 40.30 0.69 10.88
C GLU A 486 41.06 0.46 9.57
N GLU A 487 40.53 0.82 8.39
CA GLU A 487 41.17 0.54 7.09
C GLU A 487 42.19 1.60 6.60
N GLY A 488 42.60 2.56 7.44
CA GLY A 488 43.27 3.78 6.99
C GLY A 488 44.81 3.81 6.94
N ASP A 489 45.54 2.94 7.65
CA ASP A 489 46.94 3.25 8.01
C ASP A 489 48.02 2.18 7.68
N ASP A 490 47.70 1.08 6.98
CA ASP A 490 48.68 -0.02 6.78
C ASP A 490 49.48 0.01 5.45
N ASP A 491 49.34 1.03 4.59
CA ASP A 491 50.03 1.10 3.28
C ASP A 491 51.33 1.94 3.24
N GLU A 492 51.88 2.36 4.38
CA GLU A 492 53.19 3.03 4.43
C GLU A 492 54.24 2.14 5.10
N ASP A 493 54.81 1.16 4.37
CA ASP A 493 56.21 0.69 4.55
C ASP A 493 56.58 -0.46 3.56
N GLU A 494 56.60 -0.20 2.25
CA GLU A 494 57.41 -0.99 1.30
C GLU A 494 58.26 -0.07 0.40
N GLU A 495 59.41 0.39 0.93
CA GLU A 495 60.57 0.89 0.15
C GLU A 495 61.76 -0.09 0.18
#